data_AF-A0A6P1BRQ4-F1
#
_entry.id   AF-A0A6P1BRQ4-F1
#
_cell.length_a   1.000
_cell.length_b   1.000
_cell.length_c   1.000
_cell.angle_alpha   90.00
_cell.angle_beta   90.00
_cell.angle_gamma   90.00
#
_symmetry.space_group_name_H-M   'P 1'
#
loop_
_entity.id
_entity.type
_entity.pdbx_description
1 polymer ?
#
loop_
_entity_poly.entity_id
_entity_poly.type
_entity_poly.pdbx_seq_one_letter_code
_entity_poly.pdbx_strand_id
1 'polypeptide(L)'
;VIDAALGLSNVGSVICLGNSGTARRYPMTLHRHWPEVEKMLVTVDGFAVPRAHWHTVPEFRRRVLNEWDKIEPYKASGFIAEWPAA
;
A
#
# COMPACT_ATOMS: atom_id res chain seq x y z
N VAL A 1 20.02 2.70 -4.93
CA VAL A 1 20.46 3.07 -3.56
C VAL A 1 20.40 1.88 -2.62
N ILE A 2 19.21 1.30 -2.34
CA ILE A 2 19.08 0.14 -1.44
C ILE A 2 19.92 -1.05 -1.92
N ASP A 3 19.81 -1.43 -3.19
CA ASP A 3 20.59 -2.54 -3.75
C ASP A 3 22.10 -2.31 -3.64
N ALA A 4 22.58 -1.12 -4.01
CA ALA A 4 24.00 -0.78 -3.91
C ALA A 4 24.53 -0.76 -2.46
N ALA A 5 23.69 -0.44 -1.48
CA ALA A 5 24.09 -0.31 -0.08
C ALA A 5 23.96 -1.63 0.71
N LEU A 6 22.94 -2.44 0.40
CA LEU A 6 22.55 -3.61 1.19
C LEU A 6 22.49 -4.90 0.38
N GLY A 7 22.36 -4.82 -0.94
CA GLY A 7 22.00 -5.94 -1.83
C GLY A 7 20.55 -6.35 -1.62
N LEU A 8 19.70 -6.28 -2.66
CA LEU A 8 18.28 -6.63 -2.51
C LEU A 8 18.09 -8.08 -2.02
N SER A 9 18.98 -9.00 -2.40
CA SER A 9 18.94 -10.40 -1.94
C SER A 9 19.08 -10.57 -0.43
N ASN A 10 19.63 -9.58 0.27
CA ASN A 10 19.82 -9.63 1.72
C ASN A 10 18.62 -9.06 2.49
N VAL A 11 17.65 -8.47 1.79
CA VAL A 11 16.43 -7.90 2.40
C VAL A 11 15.32 -8.95 2.36
N GLY A 12 15.08 -9.60 3.50
CA GLY A 12 14.03 -10.60 3.62
C GLY A 12 12.63 -9.99 3.72
N SER A 13 12.49 -8.83 4.33
CA SER A 13 11.20 -8.18 4.54
C SER A 13 11.27 -6.66 4.54
N VAL A 14 10.12 -6.03 4.25
CA VAL A 14 9.95 -4.58 4.23
C VAL A 14 8.62 -4.19 4.86
N ILE A 15 8.58 -3.00 5.46
CA ILE A 15 7.37 -2.39 5.99
C ILE A 15 6.92 -1.28 5.05
N CYS A 16 5.78 -1.47 4.41
CA CYS A 16 5.08 -0.41 3.67
C CYS A 16 4.44 0.55 4.67
N LEU A 17 5.04 1.73 4.87
CA LEU A 17 4.49 2.79 5.71
C LEU A 17 3.71 3.80 4.87
N GLY A 18 2.43 4.02 5.17
CA GLY A 18 1.57 4.93 4.40
C GLY A 18 0.34 5.41 5.15
N ASN A 19 -0.58 6.08 4.45
CA ASN A 19 -1.90 6.38 5.02
C ASN A 19 -2.89 5.22 4.74
N SER A 20 -3.99 5.18 5.49
CA SER A 20 -4.97 4.09 5.38
C SER A 20 -5.72 4.09 4.05
N GLY A 21 -5.82 5.23 3.35
CA GLY A 21 -6.45 5.29 2.03
C GLY A 21 -5.67 4.55 0.96
N THR A 22 -4.34 4.71 0.93
CA THR A 22 -3.46 4.07 -0.06
C THR A 22 -2.98 2.68 0.36
N ALA A 23 -3.39 2.23 1.55
CA ALA A 23 -2.87 1.05 2.24
C ALA A 23 -2.90 -0.24 1.39
N ARG A 24 -3.93 -0.40 0.55
CA ARG A 24 -4.05 -1.55 -0.35
C ARG A 24 -3.15 -1.42 -1.59
N ARG A 25 -3.09 -0.23 -2.18
CA ARG A 25 -2.38 0.00 -3.45
C ARG A 25 -0.87 0.04 -3.30
N TYR A 26 -0.34 0.44 -2.13
CA TYR A 26 1.10 0.51 -1.87
C TYR A 26 1.79 -0.86 -1.95
N PRO A 27 1.36 -1.90 -1.21
CA PRO A 27 1.91 -3.23 -1.36
C PRO A 27 1.80 -3.76 -2.79
N MET A 28 0.69 -3.49 -3.49
CA MET A 28 0.49 -3.87 -4.89
C MET A 28 1.46 -3.17 -5.85
N THR A 29 1.78 -1.91 -5.60
CA THR A 29 2.80 -1.16 -6.36
C THR A 29 4.17 -1.76 -6.12
N LEU A 30 4.53 -2.04 -4.87
CA LEU A 30 5.81 -2.66 -4.54
C LEU A 30 5.91 -4.08 -5.09
N HIS A 31 4.82 -4.85 -5.02
CA HIS A 31 4.76 -6.23 -5.52
C HIS A 31 5.02 -6.30 -7.02
N ARG A 32 4.55 -5.31 -7.79
CA ARG A 32 4.91 -5.18 -9.21
C ARG A 32 6.42 -5.10 -9.45
N HIS A 33 7.17 -4.45 -8.55
CA HIS A 33 8.59 -4.16 -8.74
C HIS A 33 9.53 -5.13 -8.02
N TRP A 34 9.06 -5.73 -6.92
CA TRP A 34 9.84 -6.60 -6.07
C TRP A 34 8.93 -7.66 -5.45
N PRO A 35 8.47 -8.65 -6.23
CA PRO A 35 7.46 -9.60 -5.78
C PRO A 35 7.93 -10.51 -4.64
N GLU A 36 9.22 -10.84 -4.59
CA GLU A 36 9.81 -11.87 -3.71
C GLU A 36 9.94 -11.44 -2.24
N VAL A 37 10.13 -10.15 -1.96
CA VAL A 37 10.36 -9.68 -0.58
C VAL A 37 9.10 -9.82 0.28
N GLU A 38 9.20 -10.22 1.54
CA GLU A 38 8.05 -10.22 2.45
C GLU A 38 7.60 -8.79 2.73
N LYS A 39 6.27 -8.55 2.72
CA LYS A 39 5.69 -7.21 2.79
C LYS A 39 4.74 -7.11 3.97
N MET A 40 5.06 -6.22 4.90
CA MET A 40 4.18 -5.81 5.98
C MET A 40 3.59 -4.43 5.68
N LEU A 41 2.50 -4.08 6.36
CA LEU A 41 1.79 -2.82 6.16
C LEU A 41 1.53 -2.12 7.49
N VAL A 42 2.00 -0.89 7.61
CA VAL A 42 1.71 0.00 8.74
C VAL A 42 1.08 1.26 8.18
N THR A 43 -0.06 1.66 8.75
CA THR A 43 -0.76 2.87 8.33
C THR A 43 -0.77 3.92 9.44
N VAL A 44 -0.54 5.18 9.06
CA VAL A 44 -0.59 6.36 9.93
C VAL A 44 -1.48 7.40 9.27
N ASP A 45 -2.49 7.87 10.00
CA ASP A 45 -3.47 8.82 9.50
C ASP A 45 -3.46 10.10 10.34
N GLY A 46 -3.66 11.25 9.69
CA GLY A 46 -3.75 12.55 10.35
C GLY A 46 -5.15 12.89 10.90
N PHE A 47 -6.04 11.90 11.01
CA PHE A 47 -7.41 12.10 11.49
C PHE A 47 -7.50 11.75 12.97
N ALA A 48 -8.17 12.59 13.76
CA ALA A 48 -8.35 12.41 15.20
C ALA A 48 -9.41 11.34 15.56
N VAL A 49 -9.43 10.22 14.84
CA VAL A 49 -10.30 9.07 15.07
C VAL A 49 -9.52 7.76 14.93
N PRO A 50 -9.90 6.68 15.63
CA PRO A 50 -9.34 5.36 15.36
C PRO A 50 -9.50 4.97 13.89
N ARG A 51 -8.52 4.28 13.31
CA ARG A 51 -8.55 3.82 11.90
C ARG A 51 -9.85 3.10 11.54
N ALA A 52 -10.37 2.26 12.44
CA ALA A 52 -11.62 1.53 12.23
C ALA A 52 -12.82 2.45 11.93
N HIS A 53 -12.77 3.71 12.34
CA HIS A 53 -13.83 4.72 12.17
C HIS A 53 -13.58 5.65 10.97
N TRP A 54 -12.70 5.28 10.03
CA TRP A 54 -12.42 6.09 8.84
C TRP A 54 -13.68 6.54 8.07
N HIS A 55 -14.72 5.70 8.10
CA HIS A 55 -15.99 5.92 7.40
C HIS A 55 -16.88 6.99 8.03
N THR A 56 -16.63 7.37 9.30
CA THR A 56 -17.43 8.37 10.02
C THR A 56 -16.96 9.80 9.78
N VAL A 57 -15.72 9.98 9.32
CA VAL A 57 -15.15 11.28 8.97
C VAL A 57 -15.29 11.48 7.45
N PRO A 58 -16.10 12.46 6.97
CA PRO A 58 -16.41 12.60 5.54
C PRO A 58 -15.17 12.68 4.62
N GLU A 59 -14.16 13.45 5.03
CA GLU A 59 -12.93 13.59 4.26
C GLU A 59 -12.08 12.31 4.26
N PHE A 60 -12.01 11.59 5.38
CA PHE A 60 -11.28 10.32 5.44
C PHE A 60 -11.98 9.26 4.58
N ARG A 61 -13.30 9.15 4.70
CA ARG A 61 -14.14 8.31 3.84
C ARG A 61 -13.91 8.58 2.36
N ARG A 62 -13.96 9.86 1.96
CA ARG A 62 -13.72 10.27 0.57
C ARG A 62 -12.35 9.83 0.07
N ARG A 63 -11.29 9.98 0.88
CA ARG A 63 -9.93 9.57 0.50
C ARG A 63 -9.80 8.06 0.33
N VAL A 64 -10.35 7.28 1.24
CA VAL A 64 -10.32 5.81 1.16
C VAL A 64 -11.05 5.33 -0.10
N LEU A 65 -12.26 5.82 -0.35
CA LEU A 65 -13.04 5.44 -1.53
C LEU A 65 -12.36 5.86 -2.84
N ASN A 66 -11.81 7.08 -2.90
CA ASN A 66 -11.06 7.54 -4.08
C ASN A 66 -9.82 6.68 -4.39
N GLU A 67 -9.12 6.17 -3.38
CA GLU A 67 -7.99 5.26 -3.60
C GLU A 67 -8.44 3.85 -3.96
N TRP A 68 -9.58 3.41 -3.44
CA TRP A 68 -10.20 2.14 -3.81
C TRP A 68 -10.59 2.11 -5.29
N ASP A 69 -11.24 3.17 -5.77
CA ASP A 69 -11.69 3.28 -7.17
C ASP A 69 -10.53 3.29 -8.18
N LYS A 70 -9.30 3.56 -7.73
CA LYS A 70 -8.10 3.50 -8.57
C LYS A 70 -7.58 2.09 -8.81
N ILE A 71 -7.98 1.10 -7.99
CA ILE A 71 -7.37 -0.24 -8.02
C ILE A 71 -7.50 -0.89 -9.39
N GLU A 72 -8.73 -1.05 -9.88
CA GLU A 72 -8.96 -1.75 -11.16
C GLU A 72 -8.37 -0.99 -12.37
N PRO A 73 -8.57 0.34 -12.52
CA PRO A 73 -7.90 1.09 -13.58
C PRO A 73 -6.37 1.00 -13.52
N TYR A 74 -5.77 1.00 -12.33
CA TYR A 74 -4.31 0.94 -12.18
C TYR A 74 -3.77 -0.46 -12.47
N LYS A 75 -4.51 -1.50 -12.10
CA LYS A 75 -4.20 -2.89 -12.51
C LYS A 75 -4.24 -3.02 -14.03
N ALA A 76 -5.33 -2.57 -14.66
CA ALA A 76 -5.50 -2.61 -16.11
C ALA A 76 -4.39 -1.82 -16.85
N SER A 77 -3.95 -0.70 -16.28
CA SER A 77 -2.86 0.12 -16.82
C SER A 77 -1.46 -0.44 -16.49
N GLY A 78 -1.37 -1.54 -15.75
CA GLY A 78 -0.10 -2.13 -15.33
C GLY A 78 0.70 -1.27 -14.35
N PHE A 79 0.09 -0.33 -13.63
CA PHE A 79 0.75 0.48 -12.61
C PHE A 79 0.94 -0.25 -11.29
N ILE A 80 0.06 -1.21 -10.99
CA ILE A 80 0.12 -2.07 -9.81
C ILE A 80 -0.12 -3.53 -10.23
N ALA A 81 0.41 -4.47 -9.45
CA ALA A 81 0.16 -5.89 -9.66
C ALA A 81 -0.98 -6.39 -8.77
N GLU A 82 -1.62 -7.48 -9.16
CA GLU A 82 -2.57 -8.19 -8.29
C GLU A 82 -1.87 -8.58 -6.98
N TRP A 83 -2.60 -8.49 -5.86
CA TRP A 83 -2.06 -8.95 -4.59
C TRP A 83 -2.21 -10.47 -4.52
N PRO A 84 -1.17 -11.24 -4.15
CA PRO A 84 -1.30 -12.68 -4.02
C PRO A 84 -2.38 -13.04 -3.00
N ALA A 85 -3.24 -14.00 -3.35
CA ALA A 85 -4.13 -14.62 -2.39
C ALA A 85 -3.29 -15.35 -1.33
N ALA A 86 -3.74 -15.30 -0.08
CA ALA A 86 -3.14 -16.07 1.01
C ALA A 86 -3.44 -17.57 0.87
#